data_AF-A0A9P3BTI1-F1
#
_entry.id   AF-A0A9P3BTI1-F1
#
_cell.length_a   1.000
_cell.length_b   1.000
_cell.length_c   1.000
_cell.angle_alpha   90.00
_cell.angle_beta   90.00
_cell.angle_gamma   90.00
#
_symmetry.space_group_name_H-M   'P 1'
#
loop_
_entity.id
_entity.type
_entity.pdbx_description
1 polymer ?
#
loop_
_entity_poly.entity_id
_entity_poly.type
_entity_poly.pdbx_seq_one_letter_code
_entity_poly.pdbx_strand_id
1 'polypeptide(L)'
;MLFNILVSQLFLLFLSCSPVFAVPINGAGGEADLLARAGNNGKGTSKSNPKDATFDVAGWEDIAEEDCYVMLCLKNGERTWQRNPTTGLNKAHYRKSGAAAKPFQKDHVPKRHTGQINPQPGERTETNSAEEFPWESMSQGGSNADLLPATRHEQKLQGAAITKGFHGSDINLGDWFKITFTGNLGPICQALHRDPPDDSICKKPEVSLFGKKINLNDWVWYMAKVGGSLAYYHAAGSSKGKIGKRMSPIGVHTYNDEGYQFVEGRDEDFKNGDIPPIVKLHGDFEDGKLDALEARAEHYTDGKPASLEMFEADLENMEITEEDLEIIKP
;
A
#
# COMPACT_ATOMS: atom_id res chain seq x y z
N MET A 1 -21.22 85.16 18.18
CA MET A 1 -20.34 84.41 17.25
C MET A 1 -19.10 83.99 18.02
N LEU A 2 -19.14 82.83 18.68
CA LEU A 2 -18.07 82.13 19.42
C LEU A 2 -18.84 81.12 20.29
N PHE A 3 -18.32 79.91 20.49
CA PHE A 3 -19.02 78.70 20.98
C PHE A 3 -19.77 77.91 19.90
N ASN A 4 -19.02 77.18 19.05
CA ASN A 4 -19.49 75.90 18.48
C ASN A 4 -18.38 75.07 17.80
N ILE A 5 -17.09 75.37 18.06
CA ILE A 5 -15.96 74.65 17.44
C ILE A 5 -15.01 74.20 18.54
N LEU A 6 -15.38 73.20 19.35
CA LEU A 6 -14.44 72.57 20.30
C LEU A 6 -14.84 71.17 20.80
N VAL A 7 -15.77 70.47 20.15
CA VAL A 7 -16.19 69.11 20.57
C VAL A 7 -16.06 68.07 19.44
N SER A 8 -15.22 68.33 18.44
CA SER A 8 -15.05 67.41 17.29
C SER A 8 -13.60 67.00 17.01
N GLN A 9 -12.69 67.18 17.97
CA GLN A 9 -11.30 66.72 17.83
C GLN A 9 -10.80 65.76 18.92
N LEU A 10 -11.63 65.40 19.91
CA LEU A 10 -11.20 64.48 20.98
C LEU A 10 -11.64 63.02 20.79
N PHE A 11 -12.25 62.66 19.65
CA PHE A 11 -12.76 61.29 19.40
C PHE A 11 -12.01 60.52 18.30
N LEU A 12 -10.92 61.07 17.76
CA LEU A 12 -10.12 60.47 16.68
C LEU A 12 -8.71 60.01 17.13
N LEU A 13 -8.50 59.82 18.43
CA LEU A 13 -7.22 59.36 19.02
C LEU A 13 -7.36 58.04 19.82
N PHE A 14 -8.37 57.24 19.51
CA PHE A 14 -8.60 55.92 20.11
C PHE A 14 -8.68 54.79 19.07
N LEU A 15 -8.05 54.95 17.91
CA LEU A 15 -7.88 53.86 16.95
C LEU A 15 -6.39 53.60 16.71
N SER A 16 -6.03 52.32 16.67
CA SER A 16 -4.74 51.74 16.29
C SER A 16 -3.65 51.55 17.36
N CYS A 17 -4.01 50.94 18.49
CA CYS A 17 -3.12 49.96 19.12
C CYS A 17 -3.76 48.59 18.97
N SER A 18 -3.71 48.02 17.77
CA SER A 18 -3.93 46.58 17.62
C SER A 18 -2.80 45.89 18.38
N PRO A 19 -3.06 45.11 19.44
CA PRO A 19 -2.05 44.20 19.94
C PRO A 19 -1.68 43.30 18.77
N VAL A 20 -0.47 43.47 18.25
CA VAL A 20 0.19 42.43 17.48
C VAL A 20 0.39 41.31 18.48
N PHE A 21 -0.63 40.46 18.64
CA PHE A 21 -0.42 39.13 19.16
C PHE A 21 0.50 38.49 18.14
N ALA A 22 1.80 38.51 18.44
CA ALA A 22 2.73 37.57 17.87
C ALA A 22 2.11 36.21 18.19
N VAL A 23 1.43 35.64 17.19
CA VAL A 23 1.02 34.25 17.22
C VAL A 23 2.30 33.51 17.58
N PRO A 24 2.36 32.79 18.73
CA PRO A 24 3.52 32.01 19.03
C PRO A 24 3.73 31.10 17.83
N ILE A 25 4.86 31.27 17.15
CA ILE A 25 5.31 30.31 16.17
C ILE A 25 5.65 29.08 17.01
N ASN A 26 4.65 28.25 17.26
CA ASN A 26 4.79 26.91 17.79
C ASN A 26 5.40 26.06 16.67
N GLY A 27 6.61 26.44 16.23
CA GLY A 27 7.43 25.70 15.30
C GLY A 27 8.18 24.61 16.05
N ALA A 28 7.46 23.75 16.77
CA ALA A 28 8.05 22.55 17.37
C ALA A 28 8.63 21.58 16.31
N GLY A 29 8.35 21.83 15.02
CA GLY A 29 8.98 21.12 13.90
C GLY A 29 10.34 21.70 13.45
N GLY A 30 10.70 22.93 13.82
CA GLY A 30 11.87 23.59 13.24
C GLY A 30 13.21 23.00 13.69
N GLU A 31 13.35 22.73 15.00
CA GLU A 31 14.63 22.29 15.57
C GLU A 31 14.92 20.82 15.26
N ALA A 32 13.92 19.94 15.36
CA ALA A 32 14.06 18.53 15.03
C ALA A 32 14.38 18.31 13.53
N ASP A 33 13.71 19.06 12.63
CA ASP A 33 13.99 18.99 11.20
C ASP A 33 15.42 19.48 10.89
N LEU A 34 15.88 20.57 11.52
CA LEU A 34 17.25 21.07 11.34
C LEU A 34 18.31 20.07 11.82
N LEU A 35 18.08 19.41 12.96
CA LEU A 35 18.98 18.37 13.48
C LEU A 35 19.03 17.16 12.54
N ALA A 36 17.89 16.71 12.02
CA ALA A 36 17.83 15.62 11.05
C ALA A 36 18.62 15.95 9.77
N ARG A 37 18.45 17.17 9.24
CA ARG A 37 19.19 17.64 8.05
C ARG A 37 20.68 17.73 8.29
N ALA A 38 21.10 18.28 9.43
CA ALA A 38 22.51 18.39 9.78
C ALA A 38 23.20 17.00 9.87
N GLY A 39 22.48 16.00 10.39
CA GLY A 39 22.94 14.61 10.47
C GLY A 39 23.06 13.88 9.13
N ASN A 40 22.52 14.45 8.05
CA ASN A 40 22.49 13.85 6.71
C ASN A 40 23.57 14.37 5.75
N ASN A 41 24.44 15.29 6.20
CA ASN A 41 25.57 15.78 5.42
C ASN A 41 26.51 14.63 5.01
N GLY A 42 26.73 14.45 3.71
CA GLY A 42 27.59 13.41 3.15
C GLY A 42 26.99 11.99 3.16
N LYS A 43 25.72 11.83 3.53
CA LYS A 43 24.98 10.56 3.46
C LYS A 43 24.09 10.51 2.21
N GLY A 44 23.58 9.32 1.89
CA GLY A 44 22.55 9.08 0.87
C GLY A 44 23.05 8.62 -0.50
N THR A 45 24.36 8.63 -0.74
CA THR A 45 24.94 8.21 -2.03
C THR A 45 24.96 6.69 -2.22
N SER A 46 24.75 5.91 -1.16
CA SER A 46 24.79 4.44 -1.21
C SER A 46 23.92 3.80 -0.14
N LYS A 47 23.51 2.55 -0.37
CA LYS A 47 22.74 1.75 0.60
C LYS A 47 23.47 1.56 1.94
N SER A 48 24.79 1.48 1.94
CA SER A 48 25.60 1.31 3.16
C SER A 48 25.77 2.60 3.97
N ASN A 49 25.46 3.76 3.39
CA ASN A 49 25.51 5.06 4.07
C ASN A 49 24.24 5.87 3.76
N PRO A 50 23.05 5.39 4.17
CA PRO A 50 21.79 6.05 3.85
C PRO A 50 21.60 7.31 4.71
N LYS A 51 20.80 8.26 4.22
CA LYS A 51 20.28 9.36 5.03
C LYS A 51 19.25 8.83 6.03
N ASP A 52 19.18 9.40 7.22
CA ASP A 52 18.12 9.08 8.17
C ASP A 52 16.85 9.86 7.76
N ALA A 53 15.74 9.13 7.57
CA ALA A 53 14.46 9.72 7.17
C ALA A 53 13.37 9.41 8.21
N THR A 54 12.69 10.45 8.66
CA THR A 54 11.64 10.33 9.69
C THR A 54 10.27 10.62 9.10
N PHE A 55 9.31 9.75 9.37
CA PHE A 55 7.93 9.92 8.94
C PHE A 55 6.99 9.80 10.14
N ASP A 56 6.13 10.80 10.33
CA ASP A 56 5.15 10.84 11.39
C ASP A 56 3.90 10.05 10.99
N VAL A 57 3.52 9.05 11.79
CA VAL A 57 2.40 8.14 11.50
C VAL A 57 1.03 8.70 11.89
N ALA A 58 0.98 9.91 12.47
CA ALA A 58 -0.27 10.49 12.96
C ALA A 58 -1.36 10.55 11.87
N GLY A 59 -2.48 9.85 12.11
CA GLY A 59 -3.63 9.76 11.22
C GLY A 59 -3.53 8.73 10.09
N TRP A 60 -2.46 7.93 10.03
CA TRP A 60 -2.33 6.78 9.13
C TRP A 60 -1.65 5.60 9.83
N GLU A 61 -1.93 5.45 11.13
CA GLU A 61 -1.28 4.48 12.01
C GLU A 61 -1.49 3.03 11.54
N ASP A 62 -2.66 2.72 10.95
CA ASP A 62 -2.96 1.37 10.50
C ASP A 62 -2.15 1.02 9.24
N ILE A 63 -2.04 1.94 8.28
CA ILE A 63 -1.15 1.79 7.12
C ILE A 63 0.32 1.68 7.56
N ALA A 64 0.75 2.45 8.57
CA ALA A 64 2.11 2.35 9.07
C ALA A 64 2.41 0.93 9.61
N GLU A 65 1.47 0.32 10.33
CA GLU A 65 1.59 -1.07 10.78
C GLU A 65 1.70 -2.06 9.61
N GLU A 66 0.96 -1.85 8.52
CA GLU A 66 1.08 -2.61 7.28
C GLU A 66 2.50 -2.50 6.67
N ASP A 67 3.02 -1.28 6.52
CA ASP A 67 4.37 -1.00 6.00
C ASP A 67 5.45 -1.65 6.90
N CYS A 68 5.31 -1.53 8.21
CA CYS A 68 6.19 -2.15 9.19
C CYS A 68 6.18 -3.67 9.11
N TYR A 69 5.01 -4.27 8.88
CA TYR A 69 4.88 -5.70 8.68
C TYR A 69 5.64 -6.16 7.43
N VAL A 70 5.51 -5.46 6.30
CA VAL A 70 6.27 -5.80 5.09
C VAL A 70 7.77 -5.69 5.36
N MET A 71 8.23 -4.57 5.92
CA MET A 71 9.66 -4.37 6.25
C MET A 71 10.18 -5.45 7.21
N LEU A 72 9.51 -5.67 8.34
CA LEU A 72 9.95 -6.60 9.37
C LEU A 72 9.87 -8.06 8.91
N CYS A 73 8.68 -8.48 8.49
CA CYS A 73 8.35 -9.89 8.33
C CYS A 73 8.60 -10.43 6.92
N LEU A 74 8.52 -9.58 5.88
CA LEU A 74 8.70 -10.02 4.49
C LEU A 74 10.04 -9.60 3.90
N LYS A 75 10.65 -8.53 4.43
CA LYS A 75 11.95 -8.01 3.97
C LYS A 75 13.04 -8.11 5.04
N ASN A 76 12.86 -8.99 6.04
CA ASN A 76 13.87 -9.32 7.07
C ASN A 76 14.39 -8.09 7.85
N GLY A 77 13.49 -7.16 8.23
CA GLY A 77 13.84 -5.94 8.94
C GLY A 77 14.53 -4.88 8.08
N GLU A 78 14.52 -5.01 6.75
CA GLU A 78 15.06 -4.01 5.84
C GLU A 78 14.29 -2.68 5.97
N ARG A 79 15.04 -1.60 6.21
CA ARG A 79 14.50 -0.23 6.33
C ARG A 79 15.18 0.76 5.40
N THR A 80 16.16 0.30 4.63
CA THR A 80 16.99 1.13 3.77
C THR A 80 16.54 1.01 2.33
N TRP A 81 16.05 2.12 1.79
CA TRP A 81 15.42 2.21 0.49
C TRP A 81 16.04 3.35 -0.32
N GLN A 82 15.75 3.41 -1.62
CA GLN A 82 16.22 4.49 -2.47
C GLN A 82 15.02 5.26 -3.02
N ARG A 83 15.02 6.59 -2.86
CA ARG A 83 13.99 7.42 -3.46
C ARG A 83 14.14 7.37 -4.98
N ASN A 84 13.05 7.32 -5.72
CA ASN A 84 13.11 7.32 -7.18
C ASN A 84 14.03 8.43 -7.68
N PRO A 85 14.89 8.16 -8.69
CA PRO A 85 15.75 9.18 -9.28
C PRO A 85 14.92 10.21 -10.07
N THR A 86 13.70 9.88 -10.47
CA THR A 86 12.76 10.79 -11.13
C THR A 86 11.33 10.54 -10.67
N THR A 87 10.52 11.58 -10.53
CA THR A 87 9.10 11.46 -10.15
C THR A 87 8.24 10.81 -11.24
N GLY A 88 8.70 10.80 -12.49
CA GLY A 88 8.01 10.15 -13.61
C GLY A 88 7.86 8.62 -13.44
N LEU A 89 8.69 8.01 -12.59
CA LEU A 89 8.62 6.57 -12.31
C LEU A 89 7.47 6.18 -11.39
N ASN A 90 6.97 7.10 -10.56
CA ASN A 90 5.90 6.83 -9.60
C ASN A 90 4.67 6.21 -10.28
N LYS A 91 4.14 6.86 -11.33
CA LYS A 91 2.97 6.36 -12.08
C LYS A 91 3.22 4.99 -12.70
N ALA A 92 4.47 4.73 -13.15
CA ALA A 92 4.84 3.42 -13.68
C ALA A 92 4.88 2.37 -12.56
N HIS A 93 5.39 2.72 -11.38
CA HIS A 93 5.40 1.85 -10.20
C HIS A 93 3.98 1.54 -9.72
N TYR A 94 3.11 2.53 -9.54
CA TYR A 94 1.71 2.34 -9.17
C TYR A 94 0.94 1.37 -10.09
N ARG A 95 1.27 1.40 -11.39
CA ARG A 95 0.72 0.44 -12.37
C ARG A 95 1.35 -0.94 -12.23
N LYS A 96 2.67 -0.98 -12.12
CA LYS A 96 3.46 -2.21 -12.04
C LYS A 96 3.28 -2.98 -10.74
N SER A 97 2.91 -2.33 -9.64
CA SER A 97 2.53 -2.99 -8.38
C SER A 97 1.17 -3.66 -8.48
N GLY A 98 0.32 -3.21 -9.41
CA GLY A 98 -1.07 -3.67 -9.55
C GLY A 98 -2.06 -2.84 -8.73
N ALA A 99 -1.62 -1.81 -8.00
CA ALA A 99 -2.49 -0.91 -7.27
C ALA A 99 -3.47 -0.14 -8.19
N ALA A 100 -3.01 0.24 -9.40
CA ALA A 100 -3.83 0.92 -10.41
C ALA A 100 -5.06 0.11 -10.87
N ALA A 101 -5.02 -1.23 -10.78
CA ALA A 101 -6.14 -2.10 -11.10
C ALA A 101 -7.18 -2.18 -9.97
N LYS A 102 -6.97 -1.43 -8.87
CA LYS A 102 -7.91 -1.27 -7.76
C LYS A 102 -8.35 -2.61 -7.17
N PRO A 103 -7.42 -3.47 -6.73
CA PRO A 103 -7.73 -4.85 -6.39
C PRO A 103 -8.70 -4.98 -5.21
N PHE A 104 -8.79 -3.97 -4.34
CA PHE A 104 -9.63 -4.01 -3.14
C PHE A 104 -10.95 -3.27 -3.28
N GLN A 105 -11.32 -2.79 -4.48
CA GLN A 105 -12.68 -2.31 -4.70
C GLN A 105 -13.67 -3.46 -4.70
N LYS A 106 -14.84 -3.25 -4.11
CA LYS A 106 -15.89 -4.28 -3.91
C LYS A 106 -16.15 -5.09 -5.20
N ASP A 107 -16.21 -4.40 -6.32
CA ASP A 107 -16.54 -4.93 -7.64
C ASP A 107 -15.38 -5.76 -8.23
N HIS A 108 -14.16 -5.49 -7.78
CA HIS A 108 -12.93 -6.09 -8.24
C HIS A 108 -12.47 -7.24 -7.35
N VAL A 109 -12.81 -7.23 -6.06
CA VAL A 109 -12.42 -8.28 -5.09
C VAL A 109 -12.72 -9.70 -5.61
N PRO A 110 -13.92 -10.02 -6.14
CA PRO A 110 -14.18 -11.37 -6.68
C PRO A 110 -13.35 -11.71 -7.91
N LYS A 111 -13.06 -10.73 -8.77
CA LYS A 111 -12.30 -10.89 -10.03
C LYS A 111 -10.80 -10.96 -9.80
N ARG A 112 -10.31 -10.25 -8.78
CA ARG A 112 -8.89 -10.11 -8.45
C ARG A 112 -8.46 -11.03 -7.33
N HIS A 113 -9.38 -11.78 -6.73
CA HIS A 113 -9.07 -12.78 -5.72
C HIS A 113 -8.35 -12.17 -4.51
N THR A 114 -8.89 -11.07 -4.00
CA THR A 114 -8.33 -10.30 -2.87
C THR A 114 -9.38 -10.16 -1.76
N GLY A 115 -9.19 -9.26 -0.80
CA GLY A 115 -10.19 -8.95 0.21
C GLY A 115 -10.08 -7.53 0.76
N GLN A 116 -11.14 -7.08 1.43
CA GLN A 116 -11.15 -5.88 2.25
C GLN A 116 -11.16 -6.26 3.74
N ILE A 117 -10.26 -5.70 4.54
CA ILE A 117 -10.29 -5.88 6.01
C ILE A 117 -11.63 -5.38 6.56
N ASN A 118 -12.08 -4.22 6.07
CA ASN A 118 -13.36 -3.65 6.42
C ASN A 118 -14.12 -3.19 5.16
N PRO A 119 -15.20 -3.90 4.75
CA PRO A 119 -15.97 -3.58 3.56
C PRO A 119 -17.04 -2.50 3.79
N GLN A 120 -17.15 -1.93 4.99
CA GLN A 120 -18.20 -0.94 5.28
C GLN A 120 -17.93 0.38 4.55
N PRO A 121 -18.85 0.83 3.66
CA PRO A 121 -18.63 2.02 2.85
C PRO A 121 -18.32 3.27 3.68
N GLY A 122 -17.31 4.02 3.25
CA GLY A 122 -16.89 5.25 3.92
C GLY A 122 -15.40 5.50 3.73
N GLU A 123 -15.01 6.75 3.53
CA GLU A 123 -13.60 7.11 3.25
C GLU A 123 -12.64 6.68 4.37
N ARG A 124 -13.13 6.67 5.62
CA ARG A 124 -12.37 6.35 6.83
C ARG A 124 -12.53 4.91 7.31
N THR A 125 -13.43 4.14 6.72
CA THR A 125 -13.82 2.80 7.21
C THR A 125 -13.64 1.73 6.17
N GLU A 126 -13.86 2.05 4.90
CA GLU A 126 -13.78 1.11 3.80
C GLU A 126 -12.33 0.93 3.37
N THR A 127 -11.82 -0.29 3.47
CA THR A 127 -10.45 -0.63 3.08
C THR A 127 -10.41 -1.02 1.60
N ASN A 128 -10.72 -0.07 0.72
CA ASN A 128 -10.84 -0.28 -0.73
C ASN A 128 -9.76 0.41 -1.57
N SER A 129 -8.77 1.02 -0.92
CA SER A 129 -7.54 1.49 -1.54
C SER A 129 -6.46 0.42 -1.42
N ALA A 130 -5.50 0.43 -2.33
CA ALA A 130 -4.32 -0.43 -2.23
C ALA A 130 -3.17 0.39 -1.64
N GLU A 131 -2.75 0.05 -0.43
CA GLU A 131 -1.40 0.37 0.06
C GLU A 131 -0.38 -0.43 -0.73
N GLU A 132 0.77 0.16 -1.04
CA GLU A 132 1.85 -0.52 -1.74
C GLU A 132 3.19 -0.30 -1.04
N PHE A 133 3.85 -1.39 -0.65
CA PHE A 133 5.17 -1.32 -0.05
C PHE A 133 6.16 -2.29 -0.74
N PRO A 134 7.31 -1.83 -1.25
CA PRO A 134 7.84 -0.46 -1.16
C PRO A 134 7.01 0.56 -1.96
N TRP A 135 6.88 1.79 -1.42
CA TRP A 135 6.04 2.85 -2.00
C TRP A 135 6.39 3.13 -3.47
N GLU A 136 5.42 3.62 -4.25
CA GLU A 136 5.65 4.02 -5.66
C GLU A 136 6.80 5.03 -5.82
N SER A 137 7.05 5.84 -4.79
CA SER A 137 8.13 6.83 -4.74
C SER A 137 9.52 6.26 -4.48
N MET A 138 9.66 4.95 -4.28
CA MET A 138 10.91 4.23 -4.09
C MET A 138 11.31 3.44 -5.33
N SER A 139 12.62 3.34 -5.56
CA SER A 139 13.21 2.62 -6.72
C SER A 139 12.93 1.11 -6.67
N GLN A 140 12.68 0.58 -5.47
CA GLN A 140 12.33 -0.82 -5.22
C GLN A 140 10.83 -1.09 -5.33
N GLY A 141 9.99 -0.07 -5.53
CA GLY A 141 8.54 -0.22 -5.71
C GLY A 141 8.16 -0.83 -7.06
N GLY A 142 6.90 -0.71 -7.43
CA GLY A 142 6.40 -1.29 -8.68
C GLY A 142 6.19 -2.80 -8.56
N SER A 143 6.71 -3.59 -9.49
CA SER A 143 6.42 -5.04 -9.56
C SER A 143 6.87 -5.87 -8.36
N ASN A 144 7.69 -5.30 -7.47
CA ASN A 144 8.13 -5.97 -6.23
C ASN A 144 7.35 -5.50 -4.99
N ALA A 145 6.36 -4.63 -5.17
CA ALA A 145 5.55 -4.11 -4.08
C ALA A 145 4.53 -5.17 -3.63
N ASP A 146 4.47 -5.35 -2.32
CA ASP A 146 3.39 -6.01 -1.63
C ASP A 146 2.22 -5.02 -1.50
N LEU A 147 1.01 -5.50 -1.68
CA LEU A 147 -0.23 -4.73 -1.64
C LEU A 147 -1.06 -5.14 -0.44
N LEU A 148 -1.57 -4.14 0.29
CA LEU A 148 -2.46 -4.33 1.44
C LEU A 148 -3.71 -3.43 1.29
N PRO A 149 -4.86 -3.81 1.89
CA PRO A 149 -6.11 -3.09 1.73
C PRO A 149 -6.20 -1.98 2.77
N ALA A 150 -6.18 -0.74 2.31
CA ALA A 150 -6.16 0.44 3.15
C ALA A 150 -7.39 1.32 2.94
N THR A 151 -7.66 2.21 3.90
CA THR A 151 -8.67 3.26 3.72
C THR A 151 -8.12 4.38 2.84
N ARG A 152 -8.99 5.03 2.06
CA ARG A 152 -8.59 6.20 1.27
C ARG A 152 -8.16 7.38 2.15
N HIS A 153 -8.78 7.51 3.33
CA HIS A 153 -8.47 8.59 4.27
C HIS A 153 -7.01 8.51 4.74
N GLU A 154 -6.60 7.35 5.24
CA GLU A 154 -5.22 7.15 5.71
C GLU A 154 -4.22 7.25 4.56
N GLN A 155 -4.53 6.70 3.38
CA GLN A 155 -3.68 6.82 2.20
C GLN A 155 -3.37 8.29 1.83
N LYS A 156 -4.38 9.17 1.91
CA LYS A 156 -4.18 10.61 1.69
C LYS A 156 -3.27 11.24 2.74
N LEU A 157 -3.40 10.83 4.00
CA LEU A 157 -2.59 11.34 5.11
C LEU A 157 -1.16 10.81 5.04
N GLN A 158 -0.96 9.54 4.71
CA GLN A 158 0.32 8.91 4.44
C GLN A 158 1.05 9.65 3.30
N GLY A 159 0.41 9.88 2.15
CA GLY A 159 1.04 10.58 1.03
C GLY A 159 1.54 11.99 1.40
N ALA A 160 0.78 12.71 2.23
CA ALA A 160 1.20 14.00 2.78
C ALA A 160 2.37 13.87 3.77
N ALA A 161 2.32 12.86 4.66
CA ALA A 161 3.36 12.58 5.64
C ALA A 161 4.68 12.14 4.99
N ILE A 162 4.64 11.28 3.96
CA ILE A 162 5.80 10.87 3.17
C ILE A 162 6.46 12.07 2.51
N THR A 163 5.66 12.91 1.84
CA THR A 163 6.16 14.14 1.20
C THR A 163 6.85 15.03 2.24
N LYS A 164 6.19 15.27 3.38
CA LYS A 164 6.75 16.06 4.48
C LYS A 164 8.03 15.43 5.04
N GLY A 165 8.07 14.11 5.25
CA GLY A 165 9.22 13.40 5.78
C GLY A 165 10.44 13.50 4.86
N PHE A 166 10.26 13.34 3.54
CA PHE A 166 11.34 13.58 2.59
C PHE A 166 11.89 15.01 2.66
N HIS A 167 11.01 16.01 2.74
CA HIS A 167 11.44 17.40 2.87
C HIS A 167 12.09 17.70 4.22
N GLY A 168 11.53 17.19 5.32
CA GLY A 168 12.05 17.37 6.68
C GLY A 168 13.46 16.79 6.81
N SER A 169 13.68 15.60 6.27
CA SER A 169 14.95 14.88 6.34
C SER A 169 15.94 15.18 5.20
N ASP A 170 15.65 16.14 4.30
CA ASP A 170 16.48 16.47 3.14
C ASP A 170 16.80 15.24 2.26
N ILE A 171 15.79 14.43 1.94
CA ILE A 171 15.93 13.29 1.04
C ILE A 171 15.65 13.76 -0.39
N ASN A 172 16.67 13.78 -1.24
CA ASN A 172 16.54 14.14 -2.64
C ASN A 172 16.18 12.91 -3.50
N LEU A 173 15.76 13.16 -4.74
CA LEU A 173 15.57 12.08 -5.72
C LEU A 173 16.89 11.31 -5.92
N GLY A 174 16.82 9.98 -5.90
CA GLY A 174 17.99 9.11 -6.01
C GLY A 174 18.76 8.86 -4.71
N ASP A 175 18.47 9.58 -3.63
CA ASP A 175 19.10 9.34 -2.34
C ASP A 175 18.66 8.00 -1.76
N TRP A 176 19.62 7.28 -1.17
CA TRP A 176 19.36 6.20 -0.23
C TRP A 176 18.98 6.75 1.13
N PHE A 177 17.94 6.21 1.74
CA PHE A 177 17.44 6.64 3.04
C PHE A 177 16.99 5.45 3.89
N LYS A 178 17.07 5.60 5.20
CA LYS A 178 16.61 4.65 6.19
C LYS A 178 15.33 5.16 6.84
N ILE A 179 14.25 4.39 6.72
CA ILE A 179 12.95 4.72 7.28
C ILE A 179 12.97 4.58 8.80
N THR A 180 12.49 5.64 9.45
CA THR A 180 12.13 5.67 10.87
C THR A 180 10.74 6.25 11.02
N PHE A 181 9.84 5.49 11.64
CA PHE A 181 8.51 6.00 11.97
C PHE A 181 8.48 6.58 13.38
N THR A 182 7.71 7.65 13.54
CA THR A 182 7.48 8.34 14.82
C THR A 182 5.99 8.57 15.02
N GLY A 183 5.56 8.78 16.27
CA GLY A 183 4.15 8.96 16.62
C GLY A 183 3.64 7.78 17.43
N ASN A 184 2.34 7.50 17.35
CA ASN A 184 1.72 6.37 18.03
C ASN A 184 1.92 5.08 17.23
N LEU A 185 3.09 4.45 17.40
CA LEU A 185 3.43 3.21 16.70
C LEU A 185 2.64 2.02 17.27
N GLY A 186 2.06 1.20 16.40
CA GLY A 186 1.48 -0.07 16.80
C GLY A 186 2.55 -1.14 17.11
N PRO A 187 2.12 -2.36 17.47
CA PRO A 187 3.01 -3.39 17.96
C PRO A 187 4.05 -3.88 16.94
N ILE A 188 3.72 -3.92 15.64
CA ILE A 188 4.65 -4.39 14.61
C ILE A 188 5.69 -3.31 14.30
N CYS A 189 5.29 -2.04 14.20
CA CYS A 189 6.24 -0.94 14.07
C CYS A 189 7.16 -0.82 15.28
N GLN A 190 6.62 -0.98 16.49
CA GLN A 190 7.44 -1.05 17.69
C GLN A 190 8.46 -2.19 17.60
N ALA A 191 8.06 -3.37 17.17
CA ALA A 191 8.95 -4.53 16.99
C ALA A 191 10.04 -4.26 15.93
N LEU A 192 9.69 -3.65 14.81
CA LEU A 192 10.63 -3.26 13.74
C LEU A 192 11.70 -2.28 14.22
N HIS A 193 11.32 -1.34 15.10
CA HIS A 193 12.20 -0.28 15.58
C HIS A 193 13.00 -0.63 16.85
N ARG A 194 12.89 -1.87 17.36
CA ARG A 194 13.81 -2.37 18.39
C ARG A 194 15.22 -2.59 17.84
N ASP A 195 16.18 -2.72 18.75
CA ASP A 195 17.57 -3.06 18.44
C ASP A 195 18.02 -4.28 19.25
N PRO A 196 18.11 -5.49 18.64
CA PRO A 196 17.72 -5.81 17.26
C PRO A 196 16.18 -5.79 17.07
N PRO A 197 15.67 -5.74 15.82
CA PRO A 197 14.25 -5.92 15.54
C PRO A 197 13.71 -7.25 16.11
N ASP A 198 12.48 -7.24 16.61
CA ASP A 198 11.82 -8.42 17.19
C ASP A 198 10.96 -9.13 16.13
N ASP A 199 11.54 -10.09 15.43
CA ASP A 199 10.86 -10.87 14.38
C ASP A 199 9.89 -11.94 14.94
N SER A 200 9.83 -12.15 16.25
CA SER A 200 8.99 -13.18 16.85
C SER A 200 7.50 -12.94 16.60
N ILE A 201 7.09 -11.67 16.44
CA ILE A 201 5.73 -11.25 16.10
C ILE A 201 5.29 -11.74 14.71
N CYS A 202 6.23 -11.98 13.78
CA CYS A 202 5.94 -12.37 12.40
C CYS A 202 5.35 -13.77 12.28
N LYS A 203 5.49 -14.63 13.31
CA LYS A 203 4.89 -15.97 13.31
C LYS A 203 3.37 -15.92 13.33
N LYS A 204 2.80 -14.92 14.01
CA LYS A 204 1.35 -14.73 14.15
C LYS A 204 1.06 -13.23 14.35
N PRO A 205 1.15 -12.41 13.29
CA PRO A 205 1.00 -10.96 13.36
C PRO A 205 -0.49 -10.59 13.53
N GLU A 206 -1.04 -10.91 14.69
CA GLU A 206 -2.40 -10.52 15.08
C GLU A 206 -2.42 -9.07 15.57
N VAL A 207 -3.12 -8.20 14.85
CA VAL A 207 -3.22 -6.77 15.13
C VAL A 207 -4.66 -6.28 14.93
N SER A 208 -4.97 -5.12 15.50
CA SER A 208 -6.23 -4.43 15.25
C SER A 208 -5.98 -3.32 14.24
N LEU A 209 -6.43 -3.49 13.00
CA LEU A 209 -6.33 -2.51 11.93
C LEU A 209 -7.71 -2.20 11.39
N PHE A 210 -7.98 -0.93 11.07
CA PHE A 210 -9.22 -0.44 10.47
C PHE A 210 -10.48 -0.88 11.25
N GLY A 211 -10.35 -0.95 12.57
CA GLY A 211 -11.40 -1.39 13.49
C GLY A 211 -11.66 -2.90 13.54
N LYS A 212 -10.77 -3.72 12.97
CA LYS A 212 -10.89 -5.19 12.93
C LYS A 212 -9.63 -5.85 13.49
N LYS A 213 -9.82 -6.88 14.32
CA LYS A 213 -8.72 -7.77 14.71
C LYS A 213 -8.48 -8.78 13.59
N ILE A 214 -7.28 -8.78 13.02
CA ILE A 214 -6.90 -9.62 11.87
C ILE A 214 -5.53 -10.27 12.11
N ASN A 215 -5.19 -11.26 11.27
CA ASN A 215 -3.83 -11.75 11.11
C ASN A 215 -3.28 -11.23 9.78
N LEU A 216 -2.30 -10.32 9.80
CA LEU A 216 -1.80 -9.65 8.59
C LEU A 216 -1.25 -10.59 7.52
N ASN A 217 -0.80 -11.80 7.89
CA ASN A 217 -0.37 -12.81 6.92
C ASN A 217 -1.47 -13.15 5.88
N ASP A 218 -2.74 -12.96 6.24
CA ASP A 218 -3.88 -13.25 5.38
C ASP A 218 -4.29 -12.08 4.48
N TRP A 219 -3.66 -10.91 4.64
CA TRP A 219 -4.07 -9.63 4.02
C TRP A 219 -2.95 -8.93 3.23
N VAL A 220 -1.95 -9.68 2.79
CA VAL A 220 -0.85 -9.16 1.97
C VAL A 220 -0.78 -9.92 0.65
N TRP A 221 -0.75 -9.18 -0.45
CA TRP A 221 -0.73 -9.74 -1.81
C TRP A 221 0.44 -9.19 -2.62
N TYR A 222 0.84 -9.90 -3.66
CA TYR A 222 1.64 -9.33 -4.75
C TYR A 222 0.95 -9.64 -6.07
N MET A 223 1.15 -8.77 -7.06
CA MET A 223 0.62 -8.98 -8.41
C MET A 223 1.65 -9.75 -9.24
N ALA A 224 1.18 -10.72 -10.01
CA ALA A 224 1.95 -11.38 -11.05
C ALA A 224 1.14 -11.44 -12.35
N LYS A 225 1.85 -11.45 -13.49
CA LYS A 225 1.25 -11.71 -14.80
C LYS A 225 1.29 -13.21 -15.09
N VAL A 226 0.14 -13.77 -15.44
CA VAL A 226 -0.01 -15.19 -15.76
C VAL A 226 -0.89 -15.32 -17.00
N GLY A 227 -0.36 -15.92 -18.07
CA GLY A 227 -1.12 -16.09 -19.32
C GLY A 227 -1.61 -14.78 -19.96
N GLY A 228 -0.93 -13.65 -19.69
CA GLY A 228 -1.36 -12.32 -20.12
C GLY A 228 -2.29 -11.59 -19.15
N SER A 229 -2.89 -12.29 -18.19
CA SER A 229 -3.79 -11.73 -17.19
C SER A 229 -3.06 -11.33 -15.90
N LEU A 230 -3.66 -10.41 -15.13
CA LEU A 230 -3.19 -10.07 -13.78
C LEU A 230 -3.81 -11.02 -12.74
N ALA A 231 -2.94 -11.68 -11.97
CA ALA A 231 -3.32 -12.48 -10.82
C ALA A 231 -2.69 -11.91 -9.54
N TYR A 232 -3.41 -12.01 -8.42
CA TYR A 232 -2.94 -11.57 -7.10
C TYR A 232 -2.75 -12.78 -6.20
N TYR A 233 -1.54 -12.91 -5.69
CA TYR A 233 -1.12 -14.04 -4.86
C TYR A 233 -0.85 -13.56 -3.45
N HIS A 234 -1.21 -14.35 -2.44
CA HIS A 234 -0.82 -14.05 -1.07
C HIS A 234 0.71 -14.05 -0.95
N ALA A 235 1.27 -13.00 -0.33
CA ALA A 235 2.70 -12.89 -0.09
C ALA A 235 3.17 -13.66 1.15
N ALA A 236 2.25 -14.02 2.05
CA ALA A 236 2.56 -14.57 3.36
C ALA A 236 1.54 -15.62 3.86
N GLY A 237 1.82 -16.16 5.06
CA GLY A 237 0.94 -17.11 5.74
C GLY A 237 0.86 -18.49 5.09
N SER A 238 -0.14 -19.26 5.50
CA SER A 238 -0.43 -20.61 4.96
C SER A 238 -1.00 -20.57 3.53
N SER A 239 -1.39 -19.39 3.08
CA SER A 239 -1.86 -19.11 1.72
C SER A 239 -0.76 -18.59 0.80
N LYS A 240 0.49 -18.41 1.27
CA LYS A 240 1.59 -17.88 0.47
C LYS A 240 1.72 -18.60 -0.88
N GLY A 241 1.82 -17.82 -1.95
CA GLY A 241 1.94 -18.34 -3.32
C GLY A 241 0.65 -18.92 -3.91
N LYS A 242 -0.48 -18.81 -3.20
CA LYS A 242 -1.80 -19.14 -3.73
C LYS A 242 -2.50 -17.87 -4.14
N ILE A 243 -3.25 -17.95 -5.23
CA ILE A 243 -4.24 -16.93 -5.58
C ILE A 243 -5.23 -16.84 -4.43
N GLY A 244 -5.65 -15.64 -4.08
CA GLY A 244 -6.58 -15.50 -2.97
C GLY A 244 -7.81 -16.36 -3.21
N LYS A 245 -8.16 -17.17 -2.21
CA LYS A 245 -9.48 -17.83 -2.25
C LYS A 245 -10.48 -16.70 -2.35
N ARG A 246 -11.53 -16.84 -3.18
CA ARG A 246 -12.69 -15.95 -3.11
C ARG A 246 -13.07 -15.89 -1.64
N MET A 247 -12.76 -14.79 -0.96
CA MET A 247 -13.22 -14.60 0.39
C MET A 247 -14.72 -14.46 0.25
N SER A 248 -15.45 -15.50 0.61
CA SER A 248 -16.90 -15.40 0.77
C SER A 248 -17.14 -14.13 1.57
N PRO A 249 -17.99 -13.21 1.09
CA PRO A 249 -18.27 -11.98 1.79
C PRO A 249 -18.49 -12.34 3.25
N ILE A 250 -17.65 -11.82 4.16
CA ILE A 250 -17.87 -12.00 5.60
C ILE A 250 -19.28 -11.49 5.81
N GLY A 251 -20.19 -12.42 6.13
CA GLY A 251 -21.62 -12.19 6.08
C GLY A 251 -21.91 -10.87 6.74
N VAL A 252 -22.33 -9.89 5.92
CA VAL A 252 -23.05 -8.76 6.47
C VAL A 252 -24.21 -9.43 7.18
N HIS A 253 -24.29 -9.32 8.50
CA HIS A 253 -25.52 -9.65 9.20
C HIS A 253 -26.57 -8.75 8.57
N THR A 254 -27.28 -9.31 7.60
CA THR A 254 -28.55 -8.79 7.16
C THR A 254 -29.39 -8.86 8.41
N TYR A 255 -29.59 -7.69 9.04
CA TYR A 255 -30.78 -7.51 9.85
C TYR A 255 -31.92 -7.91 8.93
N ASN A 256 -32.50 -9.07 9.21
CA ASN A 256 -33.66 -9.59 8.51
C ASN A 256 -34.78 -8.57 8.72
N ASP A 257 -34.95 -7.70 7.72
CA ASP A 257 -36.21 -7.06 7.48
C ASP A 257 -37.11 -8.09 6.79
N GLU A 258 -38.35 -8.12 7.23
CA GLU A 258 -39.26 -9.23 7.04
C GLU A 258 -39.65 -9.44 5.57
N GLY A 259 -39.62 -10.70 5.14
CA GLY A 259 -40.61 -11.25 4.21
C GLY A 259 -40.52 -10.78 2.76
N TYR A 260 -39.67 -11.42 1.96
CA TYR A 260 -39.99 -11.69 0.56
C TYR A 260 -39.61 -13.13 0.21
N GLN A 261 -40.63 -13.97 0.04
CA GLN A 261 -40.51 -15.30 -0.57
C GLN A 261 -40.20 -15.11 -2.07
N PHE A 262 -39.05 -15.61 -2.52
CA PHE A 262 -38.82 -15.86 -3.94
C PHE A 262 -38.99 -17.34 -4.22
N VAL A 263 -39.81 -17.60 -5.24
CA VAL A 263 -40.30 -18.90 -5.67
C VAL A 263 -39.18 -19.72 -6.33
N GLU A 264 -39.08 -20.96 -5.90
CA GLU A 264 -38.23 -22.04 -6.39
C GLU A 264 -38.68 -22.50 -7.79
N GLY A 265 -37.73 -22.76 -8.70
CA GLY A 265 -38.04 -23.49 -9.94
C GLY A 265 -37.05 -23.33 -11.08
N ARG A 266 -36.01 -24.18 -11.12
CA ARG A 266 -35.70 -25.06 -12.28
C ARG A 266 -34.42 -25.87 -12.04
N ASP A 267 -34.61 -27.18 -11.95
CA ASP A 267 -33.62 -28.21 -12.30
C ASP A 267 -33.31 -28.12 -13.80
N GLU A 268 -32.03 -28.22 -14.19
CA GLU A 268 -31.61 -29.00 -15.38
C GLU A 268 -30.21 -29.60 -15.17
N ASP A 269 -30.12 -30.88 -15.52
CA ASP A 269 -28.99 -31.81 -15.45
C ASP A 269 -27.78 -31.41 -16.33
N PHE A 270 -26.56 -31.76 -15.89
CA PHE A 270 -25.42 -31.98 -16.79
C PHE A 270 -24.77 -33.34 -16.54
N LYS A 271 -24.67 -34.14 -17.61
CA LYS A 271 -24.02 -35.46 -17.65
C LYS A 271 -22.54 -35.31 -18.01
N ASN A 272 -21.72 -36.12 -17.32
CA ASN A 272 -20.30 -36.34 -17.57
C ASN A 272 -20.00 -36.93 -18.95
N GLY A 273 -18.85 -36.53 -19.51
CA GLY A 273 -18.05 -37.38 -20.40
C GLY A 273 -17.40 -36.63 -21.55
N ASP A 274 -16.14 -36.23 -21.38
CA ASP A 274 -15.08 -36.45 -22.37
C ASP A 274 -13.69 -36.21 -21.73
N ILE A 275 -12.77 -37.13 -22.01
CA ILE A 275 -11.40 -37.19 -21.49
C ILE A 275 -10.47 -36.52 -22.52
N PRO A 276 -9.68 -35.48 -22.17
CA PRO A 276 -8.58 -35.05 -23.03
C PRO A 276 -7.28 -35.81 -22.70
N PRO A 277 -6.34 -35.88 -23.67
CA PRO A 277 -5.30 -36.89 -23.70
C PRO A 277 -4.21 -36.71 -22.64
N ILE A 278 -3.83 -37.81 -22.00
CA ILE A 278 -2.63 -37.90 -21.17
C ILE A 278 -1.40 -37.85 -22.08
N VAL A 279 -0.71 -36.70 -22.10
CA VAL A 279 0.67 -36.64 -22.59
C VAL A 279 1.58 -37.06 -21.44
N LYS A 280 2.07 -38.31 -21.48
CA LYS A 280 3.17 -38.74 -20.60
C LYS A 280 4.45 -38.11 -21.12
N LEU A 281 5.03 -37.18 -20.37
CA LEU A 281 6.44 -36.84 -20.50
C LEU A 281 7.23 -37.64 -19.45
N HIS A 282 7.97 -38.64 -19.95
CA HIS A 282 9.11 -39.19 -19.24
C HIS A 282 10.21 -38.14 -19.23
N GLY A 283 10.76 -37.87 -18.06
CA GLY A 283 11.94 -37.01 -17.89
C GLY A 283 12.39 -37.11 -16.45
N ASP A 284 13.26 -38.08 -16.18
CA ASP A 284 13.98 -38.20 -14.91
C ASP A 284 14.78 -36.91 -14.67
N PHE A 285 14.58 -36.27 -13.52
CA PHE A 285 15.49 -35.25 -13.00
C PHE A 285 15.76 -35.56 -11.53
N GLU A 286 16.85 -36.28 -11.31
CA GLU A 286 17.59 -36.28 -10.06
C GLU A 286 18.31 -34.92 -9.88
N ASP A 287 18.56 -34.61 -8.61
CA ASP A 287 19.42 -33.55 -8.07
C ASP A 287 18.84 -32.14 -7.97
N GLY A 288 18.44 -31.82 -6.73
CA GLY A 288 17.91 -30.55 -6.31
C GLY A 288 18.94 -29.43 -6.31
N LYS A 289 18.50 -28.29 -6.84
CA LYS A 289 18.87 -26.94 -6.42
C LYS A 289 17.85 -25.97 -7.01
N LEU A 290 16.99 -25.42 -6.14
CA LEU A 290 16.10 -24.32 -6.50
C LEU A 290 16.86 -23.01 -6.31
N ASP A 291 17.60 -22.61 -7.33
CA ASP A 291 18.05 -21.22 -7.45
C ASP A 291 16.88 -20.36 -7.92
N ALA A 292 16.66 -19.26 -7.21
CA ALA A 292 15.56 -18.33 -7.41
C ALA A 292 15.51 -17.84 -8.87
N LEU A 293 14.44 -18.23 -9.56
CA LEU A 293 14.07 -17.69 -10.87
C LEU A 293 13.60 -16.25 -10.69
N GLU A 294 14.52 -15.33 -10.94
CA GLU A 294 14.28 -13.91 -11.19
C GLU A 294 13.47 -13.76 -12.49
N ALA A 295 12.14 -13.90 -12.41
CA ALA A 295 11.25 -13.66 -13.53
C ALA A 295 11.08 -12.15 -13.76
N ARG A 296 12.06 -11.54 -14.43
CA ARG A 296 11.93 -10.21 -15.05
C ARG A 296 11.04 -10.32 -16.29
N ALA A 297 9.89 -9.66 -16.25
CA ALA A 297 9.07 -9.44 -17.44
C ALA A 297 9.35 -8.04 -18.03
N GLU A 298 10.31 -7.95 -18.96
CA GLU A 298 10.29 -6.90 -19.97
C GLU A 298 9.43 -7.39 -21.14
N HIS A 299 8.26 -6.80 -21.35
CA HIS A 299 7.44 -7.07 -22.54
C HIS A 299 7.97 -6.24 -23.71
N TYR A 300 8.55 -6.91 -24.71
CA TYR A 300 8.82 -6.37 -26.03
C TYR A 300 7.85 -7.00 -27.03
N THR A 301 7.16 -6.16 -27.80
CA THR A 301 6.50 -6.56 -29.04
C THR A 301 7.25 -5.87 -30.18
N ASP A 302 7.74 -6.64 -31.15
CA ASP A 302 8.50 -6.15 -32.32
C ASP A 302 9.70 -5.23 -32.00
N GLY A 303 10.40 -5.50 -30.90
CA GLY A 303 11.59 -4.73 -30.51
C GLY A 303 11.30 -3.29 -30.06
N LYS A 304 10.04 -2.95 -29.76
CA LYS A 304 9.65 -1.68 -29.15
C LYS A 304 8.90 -1.94 -27.84
N PRO A 305 9.06 -1.09 -26.82
CA PRO A 305 8.19 -1.14 -25.65
C PRO A 305 6.76 -0.91 -26.12
N ALA A 306 5.85 -1.80 -25.75
CA ALA A 306 4.42 -1.66 -26.04
C ALA A 306 3.94 -0.27 -25.59
N SER A 307 3.10 0.37 -26.42
CA SER A 307 2.59 1.69 -26.09
C SER A 307 1.75 1.62 -24.81
N LEU A 308 1.78 2.71 -24.05
CA LEU A 308 1.07 2.84 -22.77
C LEU A 308 -0.44 2.56 -22.90
N GLU A 309 -1.00 2.84 -24.07
CA GLU A 309 -2.42 2.67 -24.40
C GLU A 309 -2.81 1.20 -24.65
N MET A 310 -1.93 0.39 -25.25
CA MET A 310 -2.18 -1.05 -25.41
C MET A 310 -2.24 -1.76 -24.04
N PHE A 311 -1.36 -1.35 -23.12
CA PHE A 311 -1.37 -1.91 -21.77
C PHE A 311 -2.68 -1.61 -21.02
N GLU A 312 -3.30 -0.44 -21.26
CA GLU A 312 -4.56 -0.06 -20.63
C GLU A 312 -5.76 -0.86 -21.17
N ALA A 313 -5.80 -1.15 -22.47
CA ALA A 313 -6.87 -1.94 -23.09
C ALA A 313 -6.83 -3.43 -22.68
N ASP A 314 -5.63 -4.01 -22.50
CA ASP A 314 -5.46 -5.41 -22.07
C ASP A 314 -5.79 -5.60 -20.58
N LEU A 315 -5.57 -4.59 -19.74
CA LEU A 315 -5.83 -4.65 -18.29
C LEU A 315 -7.32 -4.72 -17.91
N GLU A 316 -8.18 -4.10 -18.72
CA GLU A 316 -9.62 -4.00 -18.43
C GLU A 316 -10.44 -5.20 -18.96
N ASN A 317 -9.91 -5.98 -19.89
CA ASN A 317 -10.69 -6.97 -20.65
C ASN A 317 -10.29 -8.45 -20.50
N MET A 318 -9.27 -8.77 -19.69
CA MET A 318 -8.85 -10.17 -19.48
C MET A 318 -9.39 -10.74 -18.17
N GLU A 319 -10.33 -11.68 -18.26
CA GLU A 319 -10.78 -12.52 -17.15
C GLU A 319 -9.97 -13.81 -17.12
N ILE A 320 -9.42 -14.15 -15.95
CA ILE A 320 -8.80 -15.46 -15.70
C ILE A 320 -9.93 -16.47 -15.54
N THR A 321 -9.92 -17.52 -16.35
CA THR A 321 -10.91 -18.61 -16.25
C THR A 321 -10.47 -19.60 -15.17
N GLU A 322 -11.41 -20.38 -14.61
CA GLU A 322 -11.07 -21.48 -13.68
C GLU A 322 -10.13 -22.52 -14.36
N GLU A 323 -10.19 -22.65 -15.69
CA GLU A 323 -9.30 -23.52 -16.47
C GLU A 323 -7.85 -22.98 -16.51
N ASP A 324 -7.65 -21.65 -16.59
CA ASP A 324 -6.32 -21.03 -16.49
C ASP A 324 -5.66 -21.26 -15.12
N LEU A 325 -6.47 -21.47 -14.08
CA LEU A 325 -6.01 -21.76 -12.73
C LEU A 325 -5.57 -23.22 -12.55
N GLU A 326 -6.08 -24.16 -13.36
CA GLU A 326 -5.70 -25.57 -13.29
C GLU A 326 -4.34 -25.86 -13.92
N ILE A 327 -3.86 -25.00 -14.83
CA ILE A 327 -2.53 -25.10 -15.46
C ILE A 327 -1.40 -24.80 -14.45
N ILE A 328 -1.73 -24.21 -13.30
CA ILE A 328 -0.79 -23.86 -12.23
C ILE A 328 -0.99 -24.77 -11.02
N LYS A 329 -0.85 -26.08 -11.21
CA LYS A 329 -0.58 -27.03 -10.12
C LYS A 329 0.83 -27.60 -10.32
N PRO A 330 1.63 -27.73 -9.24
CA PRO A 330 3.02 -28.16 -9.32
C PRO A 330 3.18 -29.56 -9.90
#